data_AF-A0A1M6M0Q2-F1
#
_entry.id   AF-A0A1M6M0Q2-F1
#
_cell.length_a   1.000
_cell.length_b   1.000
_cell.length_c   1.000
_cell.angle_alpha   90.00
_cell.angle_beta   90.00
_cell.angle_gamma   90.00
#
_symmetry.space_group_name_H-M   'P 1'
#
loop_
_entity.id
_entity.type
_entity.pdbx_description
1 polymer ?
#
loop_
_entity_poly.entity_id
_entity_poly.type
_entity_poly.pdbx_seq_one_letter_code
_entity_poly.pdbx_strand_id
1 'polypeptide(L)'
;MVLAAARNEADKRIGGSDMFQMRYLAESDKEYWYTLDKHLPEAEFIKKVTDKRGYIILDDEKPIGILRYNMFWDNTPFLTLIYIDFAYHKKGYGRKAMEFWENEMFMVKAL
;
A
#
# COMPACT_ATOMS: atom_id res chain seq x y z
N MET A 1 -35.00 -34.33 28.65
CA MET A 1 -34.44 -32.96 28.52
C MET A 1 -32.93 -33.12 28.58
N VAL A 2 -32.11 -33.13 27.53
CA VAL A 2 -32.21 -32.81 26.10
C VAL A 2 -31.36 -33.84 25.34
N LEU A 3 -31.91 -34.41 24.25
CA LEU A 3 -31.17 -35.11 23.20
C LEU A 3 -30.62 -34.06 22.22
N ALA A 4 -29.36 -34.18 21.78
CA ALA A 4 -28.97 -34.17 20.36
C ALA A 4 -27.44 -34.08 20.15
N ALA A 5 -26.90 -35.16 19.59
CA ALA A 5 -25.97 -35.21 18.46
C ALA A 5 -24.62 -34.47 18.52
N ALA A 6 -23.56 -35.28 18.54
CA ALA A 6 -22.31 -34.97 17.88
C ALA A 6 -22.53 -34.65 16.38
N ARG A 7 -22.09 -33.46 15.93
CA ARG A 7 -21.76 -33.17 14.53
C ARG A 7 -20.96 -31.86 14.40
N ASN A 8 -19.67 -32.03 14.08
CA ASN A 8 -18.84 -31.24 13.14
C ASN A 8 -18.74 -29.71 13.29
N GLU A 9 -17.53 -29.23 13.62
CA GLU A 9 -16.97 -27.95 13.10
C GLU A 9 -15.45 -27.94 13.27
N ALA A 10 -14.79 -28.85 12.55
CA ALA A 10 -13.57 -28.45 11.87
C ALA A 10 -13.99 -27.44 10.79
N ASP A 11 -13.45 -26.22 10.86
CA ASP A 11 -13.43 -25.14 9.86
C ASP A 11 -13.95 -23.77 10.39
N LYS A 12 -13.15 -22.72 10.17
CA LYS A 12 -13.30 -21.27 10.50
C LYS A 12 -12.89 -20.87 11.93
N ARG A 13 -11.73 -20.26 12.19
CA ARG A 13 -11.05 -19.19 11.44
C ARG A 13 -9.53 -19.30 11.60
N ILE A 14 -8.87 -19.67 10.52
CA ILE A 14 -7.51 -19.19 10.23
C ILE A 14 -7.68 -17.71 9.88
N GLY A 15 -7.27 -16.81 10.77
CA GLY A 15 -7.27 -15.39 10.53
C GLY A 15 -5.89 -14.86 10.89
N GLY A 16 -4.96 -14.99 9.95
CA GLY A 16 -3.73 -14.18 10.00
C GLY A 16 -4.13 -12.72 10.11
N SER A 17 -3.48 -11.98 11.00
CA SER A 17 -3.69 -10.55 11.12
C SER A 17 -3.21 -9.87 9.84
N ASP A 18 -4.12 -9.57 8.91
CA ASP A 18 -3.85 -8.73 7.73
C ASP A 18 -3.46 -7.31 8.20
N MET A 19 -2.19 -7.12 8.58
CA MET A 19 -1.67 -5.86 9.09
C MET A 19 -1.22 -5.00 7.91
N PHE A 20 -2.20 -4.31 7.31
CA PHE A 20 -1.94 -3.31 6.28
C PHE A 20 -0.99 -2.24 6.81
N GLN A 21 0.04 -1.92 6.05
CA GLN A 21 0.98 -0.83 6.35
C GLN A 21 1.37 -0.08 5.08
N MET A 22 1.73 1.19 5.25
CA MET A 22 2.43 1.98 4.24
C MET A 22 3.66 2.61 4.86
N ARG A 23 4.77 2.57 4.12
CA ARG A 23 6.00 3.28 4.48
C ARG A 23 6.54 3.99 3.25
N TYR A 24 7.35 5.02 3.48
CA TYR A 24 8.06 5.67 2.39
C TYR A 24 8.94 4.68 1.62
N LEU A 25 9.04 4.95 0.33
CA LEU A 25 9.97 4.31 -0.58
C LEU A 25 11.41 4.56 -0.13
N ALA A 26 12.21 3.50 -0.09
CA ALA A 26 13.64 3.54 0.17
C ALA A 26 14.43 3.05 -1.06
N GLU A 27 15.73 3.36 -1.12
CA GLU A 27 16.61 2.89 -2.20
C GLU A 27 16.63 1.36 -2.31
N SER A 28 16.54 0.66 -1.17
CA SER A 28 16.49 -0.81 -1.10
C SER A 28 15.28 -1.41 -1.81
N ASP A 29 14.24 -0.64 -2.10
CA ASP A 29 13.04 -1.10 -2.79
C ASP A 29 13.15 -1.03 -4.31
N LYS A 30 14.29 -0.58 -4.86
CA LYS A 30 14.48 -0.35 -6.30
C LYS A 30 14.08 -1.57 -7.13
N GLU A 31 14.59 -2.75 -6.79
CA GLU A 31 14.30 -3.98 -7.53
C GLU A 31 12.80 -4.29 -7.55
N TYR A 32 12.14 -4.19 -6.39
CA TYR A 32 10.70 -4.41 -6.28
C TYR A 32 9.89 -3.37 -7.06
N TRP A 33 10.23 -2.08 -6.91
CA TRP A 33 9.56 -0.97 -7.59
C TRP A 33 9.50 -1.16 -9.10
N TYR A 34 10.64 -1.52 -9.70
CA TYR A 34 10.76 -1.72 -11.13
C TYR A 34 10.05 -2.97 -11.66
N THR A 35 9.58 -3.87 -10.79
CA THR A 35 8.64 -4.94 -11.23
C THR A 35 7.28 -4.37 -11.61
N LEU A 36 6.86 -3.25 -11.00
CA LEU A 36 5.53 -2.66 -11.12
C LEU A 36 5.52 -1.39 -11.98
N ASP A 37 6.59 -0.58 -11.93
CA ASP A 37 6.68 0.72 -12.60
C ASP A 37 7.99 0.84 -13.42
N LYS A 38 8.04 -0.01 -14.45
CA LYS A 38 9.23 -0.29 -15.28
C LYS A 38 9.82 0.91 -16.00
N HIS A 39 9.00 1.91 -16.32
CA HIS A 39 9.37 2.99 -17.22
C HIS A 39 9.77 4.28 -16.51
N LEU A 40 9.77 4.30 -15.17
CA LEU A 40 10.22 5.46 -14.41
C LEU A 40 11.74 5.63 -14.60
N PRO A 41 12.23 6.77 -15.11
CA PRO A 41 13.65 7.02 -15.19
C PRO A 41 14.31 6.91 -13.81
N GLU A 42 15.53 6.37 -13.74
CA GLU A 42 16.22 6.16 -12.45
C GLU A 42 16.42 7.45 -11.65
N ALA A 43 16.72 8.55 -12.33
CA ALA A 43 16.81 9.86 -11.69
C ALA A 43 15.50 10.28 -11.02
N GLU A 44 14.35 9.96 -11.63
CA GLU A 44 13.04 10.23 -11.05
C GLU A 44 12.76 9.30 -9.85
N PHE A 45 13.16 8.03 -9.92
CA PHE A 45 13.08 7.12 -8.76
C PHE A 45 13.85 7.67 -7.56
N ILE A 46 15.12 8.06 -7.76
CA ILE A 46 15.96 8.65 -6.71
C ILE A 46 15.29 9.92 -6.15
N LYS A 47 14.74 10.77 -7.03
CA LYS A 47 13.99 11.96 -6.59
C LYS A 47 12.77 11.59 -5.74
N LYS A 48 12.04 10.51 -6.04
CA LYS A 48 10.90 10.05 -5.22
C LYS A 48 11.32 9.57 -3.83
N VAL A 49 12.47 8.91 -3.74
CA VAL A 49 13.05 8.51 -2.45
C VAL A 49 13.39 9.75 -1.61
N THR A 50 14.19 10.66 -2.18
CA THR A 50 14.67 11.86 -1.48
C THR A 50 13.54 12.80 -1.07
N ASP A 51 12.58 13.04 -1.98
CA ASP A 51 11.48 13.97 -1.73
C ASP A 51 10.33 13.33 -0.92
N LYS A 52 10.45 12.05 -0.52
CA LYS A 52 9.38 11.28 0.15
C LYS A 52 8.06 11.28 -0.61
N ARG A 53 8.15 11.03 -1.93
CA ARG A 53 7.00 11.04 -2.86
C ARG A 53 6.59 9.67 -3.39
N GLY A 54 7.13 8.62 -2.79
CA GLY A 54 6.78 7.22 -3.07
C GLY A 54 6.53 6.45 -1.78
N TYR A 55 5.69 5.42 -1.86
CA TYR A 55 5.40 4.49 -0.78
C TYR A 55 5.43 3.05 -1.28
N ILE A 56 5.82 2.15 -0.38
CA ILE A 56 5.56 0.72 -0.48
C ILE A 56 4.29 0.41 0.32
N ILE A 57 3.38 -0.34 -0.30
CA ILE A 57 2.16 -0.86 0.32
C ILE A 57 2.46 -2.28 0.79
N LEU A 58 2.20 -2.57 2.07
CA LEU A 58 2.53 -3.85 2.69
C LEU A 58 1.30 -4.53 3.29
N ASP A 59 1.34 -5.85 3.25
CA ASP A 59 0.44 -6.75 3.94
C ASP A 59 1.28 -7.72 4.77
N ASP A 60 1.24 -7.57 6.10
CA ASP A 60 2.07 -8.35 7.02
C ASP A 60 3.56 -8.33 6.63
N GLU A 61 4.12 -7.11 6.53
CA GLU A 61 5.50 -6.82 6.10
C GLU A 61 5.87 -7.22 4.66
N LYS A 62 4.97 -7.90 3.93
CA LYS A 62 5.20 -8.26 2.54
C LYS A 62 4.80 -7.10 1.61
N PRO A 63 5.68 -6.65 0.69
CA PRO A 63 5.31 -5.69 -0.34
C PRO A 63 4.24 -6.26 -1.29
N ILE A 64 3.12 -5.55 -1.41
CA ILE A 64 1.97 -5.93 -2.26
C ILE A 64 1.58 -4.86 -3.27
N GLY A 65 2.20 -3.68 -3.21
CA GLY A 65 1.94 -2.60 -4.14
C GLY A 65 2.84 -1.39 -3.91
N ILE A 66 2.64 -0.39 -4.76
CA ILE A 66 3.35 0.88 -4.71
C ILE A 66 2.37 2.04 -4.88
N LEU A 67 2.75 3.20 -4.35
CA LEU A 67 2.07 4.46 -4.57
C LEU A 67 3.10 5.56 -4.84
N ARG A 68 2.89 6.39 -5.85
CA ARG A 68 3.66 7.64 -6.05
C ARG A 68 2.77 8.80 -6.38
N TYR A 69 3.25 9.99 -6.02
CA TYR A 69 2.59 11.24 -6.33
C TYR A 69 3.58 12.31 -6.79
N ASN A 70 3.02 13.35 -7.38
CA ASN A 70 3.69 14.58 -7.81
C ASN A 70 3.04 15.78 -7.10
N MET A 71 3.69 16.94 -7.16
CA MET A 71 3.09 18.21 -6.76
C MET A 71 2.75 19.02 -8.01
N PHE A 72 1.50 19.42 -8.15
CA PHE A 72 1.11 20.51 -9.04
C PHE A 72 1.39 21.85 -8.36
N TRP A 73 1.90 22.80 -9.13
CA TRP A 73 2.23 24.16 -8.68
C TRP A 73 3.02 24.18 -7.36
N ASP A 74 3.87 23.18 -7.18
CA ASP A 74 4.72 22.95 -6.01
C ASP A 74 4.01 22.73 -4.66
N ASN A 75 2.67 22.80 -4.59
CA ASN A 75 1.91 22.75 -3.34
C ASN A 75 0.73 21.77 -3.33
N THR A 76 0.27 21.33 -4.50
CA THR A 76 -0.96 20.54 -4.62
C THR A 76 -0.60 19.09 -4.93
N PRO A 77 -0.73 18.15 -3.98
CA PRO A 77 -0.39 16.77 -4.23
C PRO A 77 -1.35 16.12 -5.24
N PHE A 78 -0.78 15.37 -6.18
CA PHE A 78 -1.48 14.64 -7.23
C PHE A 78 -0.98 13.20 -7.30
N LEU A 79 -1.86 12.27 -6.94
CA LEU A 79 -1.61 10.84 -7.06
C LEU A 79 -1.35 10.49 -8.53
N THR A 80 -0.14 10.03 -8.84
CA THR A 80 0.27 9.72 -10.21
C THR A 80 0.11 8.23 -10.51
N LEU A 81 0.35 7.38 -9.52
CA LEU A 81 0.16 5.94 -9.66
C LEU A 81 -0.17 5.34 -8.29
N ILE A 82 -1.18 4.47 -8.28
CA ILE A 82 -1.36 3.44 -7.27
C ILE A 82 -1.42 2.11 -7.99
N TYR A 83 -0.59 1.16 -7.58
CA TYR A 83 -0.57 -0.18 -8.12
C TYR A 83 -0.61 -1.17 -6.99
N ILE A 84 -1.47 -2.18 -7.10
CA ILE A 84 -1.55 -3.30 -6.17
C ILE A 84 -1.46 -4.57 -7.01
N ASP A 85 -0.63 -5.51 -6.57
CA ASP A 85 -0.51 -6.82 -7.18
C ASP A 85 -1.89 -7.47 -7.28
N PHE A 86 -2.19 -8.03 -8.45
CA PHE A 86 -3.50 -8.61 -8.77
C PHE A 86 -3.93 -9.69 -7.77
N ALA A 87 -2.98 -10.46 -7.20
CA ALA A 87 -3.25 -11.46 -6.17
C ALA A 87 -3.85 -10.87 -4.87
N TYR A 88 -3.75 -9.55 -4.69
CA TYR A 88 -4.21 -8.82 -3.53
C TYR A 88 -5.44 -7.93 -3.83
N HIS A 89 -6.01 -8.02 -5.03
CA HIS A 89 -7.23 -7.27 -5.39
C HIS A 89 -8.46 -7.77 -4.62
N LYS A 90 -9.49 -6.93 -4.53
CA LYS A 90 -10.77 -7.19 -3.82
C LYS A 90 -10.64 -7.42 -2.30
N LYS A 91 -9.47 -7.11 -1.71
CA LYS A 91 -9.21 -7.16 -0.26
C LYS A 91 -9.25 -5.79 0.44
N GLY A 92 -9.56 -4.73 -0.30
CA GLY A 92 -9.71 -3.37 0.24
C GLY A 92 -8.40 -2.56 0.36
N TYR A 93 -7.24 -3.10 -0.01
CA TYR A 93 -5.95 -2.40 0.09
C TYR A 93 -5.90 -1.08 -0.71
N GLY A 94 -6.57 -1.00 -1.87
CA GLY A 94 -6.64 0.26 -2.63
C GLY A 94 -7.30 1.38 -1.84
N ARG A 95 -8.39 1.06 -1.14
CA ARG A 95 -9.07 2.03 -0.26
C ARG A 95 -8.17 2.42 0.92
N LYS A 96 -7.60 1.43 1.61
CA LYS A 96 -6.72 1.69 2.77
C LYS A 96 -5.51 2.56 2.39
N ALA A 97 -4.94 2.35 1.20
CA ALA A 97 -3.82 3.14 0.71
C ALA A 97 -4.21 4.58 0.37
N MET A 98 -5.38 4.78 -0.23
CA MET A 98 -5.93 6.13 -0.45
C MET A 98 -6.21 6.85 0.86
N GLU A 99 -6.89 6.21 1.81
CA GLU A 99 -7.20 6.79 3.12
C GLU A 99 -5.93 7.20 3.87
N PHE A 100 -4.90 6.35 3.85
CA PHE A 100 -3.60 6.68 4.44
C PHE A 100 -2.97 7.92 3.79
N TRP A 101 -2.86 7.92 2.45
CA TRP A 101 -2.20 8.99 1.71
C TRP A 101 -2.96 10.32 1.80
N GLU A 102 -4.29 10.29 1.67
CA GLU A 102 -5.12 11.50 1.77
C GLU A 102 -4.97 12.17 3.14
N ASN A 103 -5.00 11.40 4.22
CA ASN A 103 -4.78 11.92 5.58
C ASN A 103 -3.40 12.56 5.74
N GLU A 104 -2.36 11.95 5.17
CA GLU A 104 -1.02 12.52 5.20
C GLU A 104 -0.94 13.85 4.43
N MET A 105 -1.57 13.91 3.24
CA MET A 105 -1.60 15.14 2.43
C MET A 105 -2.40 16.27 3.08
N PHE A 106 -3.44 15.95 3.86
CA PHE A 106 -4.15 16.94 4.67
C PHE A 106 -3.28 17.50 5.79
N MET A 107 -2.53 16.64 6.49
CA MET A 107 -1.64 17.07 7.58
C MET A 107 -0.51 17.96 7.09
N VAL A 108 0.06 17.67 5.92
CA VAL A 108 1.13 18.50 5.30
C VAL A 108 0.63 19.91 4.96
N LYS A 109 -0.64 20.08 4.60
CA LYS A 109 -1.23 21.39 4.30
C LYS A 109 -1.56 22.23 5.54
N ALA A 110 -1.55 21.64 6.73
CA ALA A 110 -1.91 22.31 7.98
C ALA A 110 -0.72 22.95 8.71
N LEU A 111 0.51 22.80 8.19
CA LEU A 111 1.75 23.39 8.68
C LEU A 111 2.19 24.55 7.79
#